data_AF-I3EAI8-F1
#
_entry.id   AF-I3EAI8-F1
#
_cell.length_a   1.000
_cell.length_b   1.000
_cell.length_c   1.000
_cell.angle_alpha   90.00
_cell.angle_beta   90.00
_cell.angle_gamma   90.00
#
_symmetry.space_group_name_H-M   'P 1'
#
loop_
_entity.id
_entity.type
_entity.pdbx_description
1 polymer ?
#
loop_
_entity_poly.entity_id
_entity_poly.type
_entity_poly.pdbx_seq_one_letter_code
_entity_poly.pdbx_strand_id
1 'polypeptide(L)'
;MFKGVSLWAGVISGGMAQLQDTQAMASGKMDKKEYAIQTSKNLTGSLGIMAGFEYGAILGSAIIPGAGTIIGSIIGSIIGNRIGNYAGYQAGNILFNNQMLNNSRLLQNVRPTLSEN
;
A
#
# COMPACT_ATOMS: atom_id res chain seq x y z
N MET A 1 -28.55 -0.36 -0.82
CA MET A 1 -27.78 -1.62 -0.84
C MET A 1 -26.31 -1.31 -0.60
N PHE A 2 -25.74 -1.95 0.43
CA PHE A 2 -24.34 -2.01 0.87
C PHE A 2 -23.58 -0.70 1.14
N LYS A 3 -23.99 0.02 2.19
CA LYS A 3 -23.13 0.91 2.99
C LYS A 3 -22.79 0.19 4.30
N GLY A 4 -21.59 -0.36 4.45
CA GLY A 4 -21.20 -0.94 5.75
C GLY A 4 -20.09 -1.99 5.73
N VAL A 5 -19.69 -2.51 4.57
CA VAL A 5 -18.74 -3.64 4.52
C VAL A 5 -17.27 -3.21 4.43
N SER A 6 -16.99 -1.95 4.09
CA SER A 6 -15.62 -1.49 3.78
C SER A 6 -14.77 -1.12 5.01
N LEU A 7 -15.40 -0.68 6.10
CA LEU A 7 -14.68 -0.29 7.32
C LEU A 7 -14.32 -1.51 8.19
N TRP A 8 -15.22 -2.50 8.29
CA TRP A 8 -14.96 -3.72 9.06
C TRP A 8 -14.01 -4.70 8.36
N ALA A 9 -14.00 -4.75 7.02
CA ALA A 9 -12.98 -5.51 6.30
C ALA A 9 -11.57 -4.95 6.56
N GLY A 10 -11.43 -3.63 6.74
CA GLY A 10 -10.19 -2.98 7.19
C GLY A 10 -9.82 -3.28 8.66
N VAL A 11 -10.81 -3.46 9.54
CA VAL A 11 -10.59 -3.81 10.95
C VAL A 11 -10.30 -5.31 11.15
N ILE A 12 -10.88 -6.21 10.36
CA ILE A 12 -10.60 -7.67 10.47
C ILE A 12 -9.26 -8.02 9.80
N SER A 13 -8.93 -7.40 8.66
CA SER A 13 -7.59 -7.54 8.06
C SER A 13 -6.52 -6.77 8.84
N GLY A 14 -6.89 -5.66 9.48
CA GLY A 14 -6.05 -4.96 10.46
C GLY A 14 -5.84 -5.79 11.72
N GLY A 15 -6.87 -6.42 12.27
CA GLY A 15 -6.85 -7.03 13.61
C GLY A 15 -5.94 -8.25 13.77
N MET A 16 -5.73 -9.06 12.71
CA MET A 16 -4.80 -10.21 12.79
C MET A 16 -3.35 -9.85 12.46
N ALA A 17 -3.10 -8.91 11.55
CA ALA A 17 -1.74 -8.38 11.30
C ALA A 17 -1.25 -7.50 12.47
N GLN A 18 -2.20 -6.86 13.18
CA GLN A 18 -1.92 -5.95 14.29
C GLN A 18 -1.38 -6.64 15.55
N LEU A 19 -1.34 -7.96 15.67
CA LEU A 19 -0.73 -8.60 16.86
C LEU A 19 0.79 -8.77 16.75
N GLN A 20 1.32 -9.16 15.58
CA GLN A 20 2.77 -9.20 15.36
C GLN A 20 3.36 -7.81 15.16
N ASP A 21 2.64 -6.91 14.46
CA ASP A 21 3.10 -5.55 14.22
C ASP A 21 2.94 -4.63 15.45
N THR A 22 1.99 -4.88 16.36
CA THR A 22 1.94 -4.19 17.66
C THR A 22 3.11 -4.63 18.55
N GLN A 23 3.56 -5.88 18.47
CA GLN A 23 4.74 -6.33 19.21
C GLN A 23 6.03 -5.71 18.64
N ALA A 24 6.13 -5.57 17.31
CA ALA A 24 7.23 -4.86 16.65
C ALA A 24 7.20 -3.33 16.91
N MET A 25 6.02 -2.70 16.96
CA MET A 25 5.81 -1.29 17.30
C MET A 25 6.08 -1.00 18.78
N ALA A 26 5.69 -1.91 19.69
CA ALA A 26 6.05 -1.84 21.10
C ALA A 26 7.56 -2.02 21.34
N SER A 27 8.29 -2.63 20.39
CA SER A 27 9.74 -2.83 20.44
C SER A 27 10.58 -1.72 19.78
N GLY A 28 9.95 -0.72 19.15
CA GLY A 28 10.63 0.42 18.52
C GLY A 28 11.38 0.13 17.21
N LYS A 29 11.08 -0.98 16.52
CA LYS A 29 11.86 -1.43 15.35
C LYS A 29 11.30 -1.07 13.96
N MET A 30 10.11 -0.48 13.87
CA MET A 30 9.53 -0.08 12.58
C MET A 30 8.64 1.15 12.72
N ASP A 31 8.90 2.18 11.92
CA ASP A 31 8.16 3.43 11.93
C ASP A 31 6.75 3.25 11.32
N LYS A 32 5.73 3.92 11.88
CA LYS A 32 4.33 3.86 11.41
C LYS A 32 4.21 4.19 9.93
N LYS A 33 5.08 5.08 9.46
CA LYS A 33 5.22 5.47 8.06
C LYS A 33 5.68 4.30 7.19
N GLU A 34 6.72 3.59 7.60
CA GLU A 34 7.26 2.46 6.83
C GLU A 34 6.23 1.35 6.68
N TYR A 35 5.48 1.06 7.75
CA TYR A 35 4.36 0.12 7.70
C TYR A 35 3.29 0.53 6.67
N ALA A 36 2.90 1.81 6.66
CA ALA A 36 1.89 2.32 5.73
C ALA A 36 2.37 2.29 4.27
N ILE A 37 3.64 2.65 4.02
CA ILE A 37 4.27 2.60 2.69
C ILE A 37 4.37 1.15 2.19
N GLN A 38 4.77 0.22 3.06
CA GLN A 38 4.91 -1.18 2.68
C GLN A 38 3.53 -1.82 2.43
N THR A 39 2.51 -1.42 3.19
CA THR A 39 1.12 -1.86 2.97
C THR A 39 0.62 -1.42 1.59
N SER A 40 0.81 -0.14 1.22
CA SER A 40 0.39 0.36 -0.09
C SER A 40 1.15 -0.32 -1.23
N LYS A 41 2.46 -0.51 -1.07
CA LYS A 41 3.30 -1.26 -2.02
C LYS A 41 2.79 -2.70 -2.21
N ASN A 42 2.55 -3.44 -1.14
CA ASN A 42 2.10 -4.84 -1.23
C ASN A 42 0.72 -4.96 -1.89
N LEU A 43 -0.22 -4.09 -1.51
CA LEU A 43 -1.57 -4.08 -2.07
C LEU A 43 -1.56 -3.78 -3.58
N THR A 44 -0.83 -2.74 -3.98
CA THR A 44 -0.74 -2.38 -5.40
C THR A 44 0.10 -3.37 -6.21
N GLY A 45 1.12 -3.99 -5.60
CA GLY A 45 1.89 -5.08 -6.19
C GLY A 45 1.01 -6.29 -6.53
N SER A 46 0.12 -6.71 -5.63
CA SER A 46 -0.79 -7.83 -5.88
C SER A 46 -1.83 -7.50 -6.96
N LEU A 47 -2.39 -6.29 -6.95
CA LEU A 47 -3.26 -5.81 -8.03
C LEU A 47 -2.53 -5.78 -9.37
N GLY A 48 -1.28 -5.32 -9.37
CA GLY A 48 -0.40 -5.33 -10.53
C GLY A 48 -0.18 -6.74 -11.07
N ILE A 49 0.12 -7.72 -10.22
CA ILE A 49 0.25 -9.14 -10.61
C ILE A 49 -1.02 -9.64 -11.28
N MET A 50 -2.18 -9.38 -10.69
CA MET A 50 -3.47 -9.85 -11.19
C MET A 50 -3.79 -9.26 -12.56
N ALA A 51 -3.71 -7.93 -12.69
CA ALA A 51 -3.93 -7.24 -13.95
C ALA A 51 -2.92 -7.68 -15.01
N GLY A 52 -1.64 -7.77 -14.63
CA GLY A 52 -0.57 -8.24 -15.49
C GLY A 52 -0.80 -9.67 -16.00
N PHE A 53 -1.23 -10.58 -15.12
CA PHE A 53 -1.56 -11.96 -15.50
C PHE A 53 -2.63 -11.99 -16.59
N GLU A 54 -3.73 -11.27 -16.39
CA GLU A 54 -4.88 -11.26 -17.29
C GLU A 54 -4.56 -10.61 -18.63
N TYR A 55 -4.05 -9.38 -18.62
CA TYR A 55 -3.70 -8.67 -19.86
C TYR A 55 -2.56 -9.36 -20.60
N GLY A 56 -1.58 -9.90 -19.86
CA GLY A 56 -0.52 -10.71 -20.42
C GLY A 56 -1.06 -11.95 -21.13
N ALA A 57 -1.99 -12.68 -20.51
CA ALA A 57 -2.64 -13.83 -21.11
C ALA A 57 -3.38 -13.47 -22.40
N ILE A 58 -4.16 -12.38 -22.40
CA ILE A 58 -4.91 -11.90 -23.56
C ILE A 58 -3.96 -11.55 -24.72
N LEU A 59 -2.95 -10.72 -24.45
CA LEU A 59 -1.99 -10.28 -25.47
C LEU A 59 -1.17 -11.43 -26.03
N GLY A 60 -0.72 -12.34 -25.16
CA GLY A 60 0.03 -13.52 -25.59
C GLY A 60 -0.83 -14.47 -26.42
N SER A 61 -2.09 -14.69 -26.03
CA SER A 61 -3.04 -15.51 -26.81
C SER A 61 -3.28 -14.96 -28.21
N ALA A 62 -3.30 -13.63 -28.35
CA ALA A 62 -3.46 -12.97 -29.65
C ALA A 62 -2.28 -13.21 -30.60
N ILE A 63 -1.08 -13.48 -30.06
CA ILE A 63 0.12 -13.79 -30.85
C ILE A 63 0.17 -15.28 -31.19
N ILE A 64 0.10 -16.16 -30.19
CA ILE A 64 0.06 -17.61 -30.36
C ILE A 64 -0.94 -18.20 -29.34
N PRO A 65 -2.08 -18.75 -29.77
CA PRO A 65 -3.06 -19.34 -28.86
C PRO A 65 -2.48 -20.48 -28.00
N GLY A 66 -2.94 -20.59 -26.74
CA GLY A 66 -2.50 -21.61 -25.80
C GLY A 66 -1.13 -21.30 -25.19
N ALA A 67 -0.05 -21.47 -25.97
CA ALA A 67 1.32 -21.22 -25.49
C ALA A 67 1.55 -19.75 -25.14
N GLY A 68 1.06 -18.84 -25.98
CA GLY A 68 1.15 -17.40 -25.73
C GLY A 68 0.32 -16.97 -24.52
N THR A 69 -0.80 -17.63 -24.20
CA THR A 69 -1.55 -17.38 -22.97
C THR A 69 -0.69 -17.57 -21.73
N ILE A 70 0.07 -18.67 -21.68
CA ILE A 70 0.93 -19.04 -20.54
C ILE A 70 2.13 -18.10 -20.46
N ILE A 71 2.84 -17.89 -21.57
CA ILE A 71 4.02 -17.03 -21.60
C ILE A 71 3.64 -15.59 -21.28
N GLY A 72 2.57 -15.11 -21.92
CA GLY A 72 2.05 -13.78 -21.75
C GLY A 72 1.62 -13.52 -20.31
N SER A 73 0.92 -14.45 -19.67
CA SER A 73 0.49 -14.29 -18.27
C SER A 73 1.68 -14.19 -17.30
N ILE A 74 2.71 -15.01 -17.49
CA ILE A 74 3.93 -14.96 -16.68
C ILE A 74 4.65 -13.62 -16.83
N ILE A 75 4.88 -13.18 -18.08
CA ILE A 75 5.56 -11.91 -18.38
C ILE A 75 4.73 -10.75 -17.82
N GLY A 76 3.43 -10.76 -18.08
CA GLY A 76 2.51 -9.75 -17.62
C GLY A 76 2.48 -9.64 -16.10
N SER A 77 2.42 -10.76 -15.36
CA SER A 77 2.51 -10.76 -13.89
C SER A 77 3.81 -10.16 -13.37
N ILE A 78 4.95 -10.46 -14.00
CA ILE A 78 6.26 -9.90 -13.60
C ILE A 78 6.27 -8.38 -13.79
N ILE A 79 5.80 -7.89 -14.94
CA ILE A 79 5.72 -6.46 -15.26
C ILE A 79 4.74 -5.77 -14.31
N GLY A 80 3.55 -6.34 -14.17
CA GLY A 80 2.50 -5.84 -13.29
C GLY A 80 2.95 -5.74 -11.84
N ASN A 81 3.65 -6.76 -11.32
CA ASN A 81 4.25 -6.72 -9.98
C ASN A 81 5.20 -5.53 -9.81
N ARG A 82 6.09 -5.30 -10.78
CA ARG A 82 7.06 -4.19 -10.71
C ARG A 82 6.37 -2.83 -10.72
N ILE A 83 5.42 -2.64 -11.63
CA ILE A 83 4.65 -1.39 -11.75
C ILE A 83 3.82 -1.16 -10.50
N GLY A 84 3.09 -2.17 -10.04
CA GLY A 84 2.27 -2.12 -8.83
C GLY A 84 3.09 -1.73 -7.62
N ASN A 85 4.15 -2.47 -7.31
CA ASN A 85 5.03 -2.18 -6.17
C ASN A 85 5.61 -0.76 -6.24
N TYR A 86 6.06 -0.32 -7.41
CA TYR A 86 6.60 1.02 -7.59
C TYR A 86 5.52 2.09 -7.33
N ALA A 87 4.34 1.92 -7.91
CA ALA A 87 3.23 2.84 -7.74
C ALA A 87 2.78 2.94 -6.28
N GLY A 88 2.61 1.81 -5.58
CA GLY A 88 2.22 1.82 -4.17
C GLY A 88 3.27 2.37 -3.25
N TYR A 89 4.55 2.13 -3.53
CA TYR A 89 5.64 2.73 -2.77
C TYR A 89 5.62 4.26 -2.93
N GLN A 90 5.53 4.76 -4.17
CA GLN A 90 5.49 6.20 -4.44
C GLN A 90 4.24 6.86 -3.85
N ALA A 91 3.07 6.25 -4.01
CA ALA A 91 1.82 6.74 -3.45
C ALA A 91 1.90 6.78 -1.91
N GLY A 92 2.35 5.68 -1.28
CA GLY A 92 2.55 5.62 0.16
C GLY A 92 3.53 6.70 0.63
N ASN A 93 4.66 6.85 -0.06
CA ASN A 93 5.65 7.85 0.30
C ASN A 93 5.05 9.26 0.19
N ILE A 94 4.34 9.62 -0.89
CA ILE A 94 3.73 10.95 -1.02
C ILE A 94 2.69 11.21 0.07
N LEU A 95 1.82 10.23 0.35
CA LEU A 95 0.74 10.37 1.32
C LEU A 95 1.27 10.49 2.76
N PHE A 96 2.22 9.62 3.13
CA PHE A 96 2.68 9.50 4.52
C PHE A 96 3.95 10.31 4.82
N ASN A 97 4.68 10.77 3.81
CA ASN A 97 5.79 11.72 4.00
C ASN A 97 5.30 13.16 4.19
N ASN A 98 4.17 13.54 3.57
CA ASN A 98 3.60 14.89 3.70
C ASN A 98 2.82 15.11 5.00
N GLN A 99 2.24 14.07 5.62
CA GLN A 99 1.48 14.20 6.86
C GLN A 99 2.36 14.62 8.07
N MET A 100 3.63 14.22 8.09
CA MET A 100 4.56 14.57 9.18
C MET A 100 4.99 16.06 9.16
N LEU A 101 4.96 16.72 8.00
CA LEU A 101 5.25 18.15 7.87
C LEU A 101 4.10 19.02 8.41
N ASN A 102 2.85 18.57 8.29
CA ASN A 102 1.69 19.32 8.77
C ASN A 102 1.50 19.23 10.29
N ASN A 103 1.75 18.08 10.91
CA ASN A 103 1.61 17.94 12.37
C ASN A 103 2.66 18.73 13.16
N SER A 104 3.87 18.89 12.62
CA SER A 104 4.94 19.67 13.26
C SER A 104 4.60 21.16 13.38
N ARG A 105 3.85 21.72 12.41
CA ARG A 105 3.41 23.12 12.44
C ARG A 105 2.30 23.38 13.46
N LEU A 106 1.41 22.41 13.65
CA LEU A 106 0.30 22.54 14.61
C LEU A 106 0.80 22.49 16.05
N LEU A 107 1.83 21.70 16.35
CA LEU A 107 2.44 21.65 17.69
C LEU A 107 3.33 22.87 17.99
N GLN A 108 3.85 23.55 16.97
CA GLN A 108 4.64 24.77 17.15
C GLN A 108 3.75 26.02 17.30
N ASN A 109 2.54 26.01 16.74
CA ASN A 109 1.55 27.11 16.88
C ASN A 109 0.76 27.08 18.20
N VAL A 110 0.90 26.01 19.00
CA VAL A 110 0.32 25.91 20.35
C VAL A 110 1.46 26.02 21.38
N ARG A 111 2.25 27.10 21.31
CA ARG A 111 2.93 27.60 22.52
C ARG A 111 1.93 28.50 23.23
N PRO A 112 1.33 28.08 24.36
CA PRO A 112 0.56 29.02 25.15
C PRO A 112 1.52 30.10 25.66
N THR A 113 1.26 31.36 25.31
CA THR A 113 1.85 32.51 25.98
C THR A 113 1.36 32.49 27.42
N LEU A 114 2.12 31.84 28.30
CA LEU A 114 1.90 31.89 29.74
C LEU A 114 2.97 32.78 30.36
N SER A 115 2.50 33.83 31.03
CA SER A 115 3.22 34.83 31.82
C SER A 115 4.00 35.86 30.97
N GLU A 116 3.92 37.17 31.20
CA GLU A 116 3.78 37.87 32.49
C GLU A 116 2.81 39.05 32.46
N ASN A 117 2.33 39.32 33.68
CA ASN A 117 1.60 40.47 34.21
C ASN A 117 2.45 41.75 34.11
#